data_AF-A0A540MI51-F1
#
_entry.id   AF-A0A540MI51-F1
#
_cell.length_a   1.000
_cell.length_b   1.000
_cell.length_c   1.000
_cell.angle_alpha   90.00
_cell.angle_beta   90.00
_cell.angle_gamma   90.00
#
_symmetry.space_group_name_H-M   'P 1'
#
loop_
_entity.id
_entity.type
_entity.pdbx_description
1 polymer ?
#
loop_
_entity_poly.entity_id
_entity_poly.type
_entity_poly.pdbx_seq_one_letter_code
_entity_poly.pdbx_strand_id
1 'polypeptide(L)'
;MTEVCLKLRVSRSSVIILLRHCNWNVSMLFDKWFEKEDDVRNKLGLFRNVPLVDQSVSSFTCEICFETYDDEVIIEFSSDFCGHFYGIACWAAYVRESISNDCVGCLSLKCPHPGCGAAVGEDLILPVLATKANNDPDKAKYSQYLLRSYVKDSKGKRKWCLLMAGDYVVDFIGGYGTSDLSCLCSYRFCSNCHEESHSPVNCDTTQSG
;
A
#
# COMPACT_ATOMS: atom_id res chain seq x y z
N MET A 1 -6.29 12.60 -2.48
CA MET A 1 -5.77 11.66 -3.48
C MET A 1 -5.78 12.28 -4.88
N THR A 2 -6.96 12.57 -5.46
CA THR A 2 -7.12 13.13 -6.81
C THR A 2 -6.30 14.40 -7.06
N GLU A 3 -6.30 15.35 -6.13
CA GLU A 3 -5.51 16.59 -6.24
C GLU A 3 -3.99 16.31 -6.34
N VAL A 4 -3.49 15.37 -5.56
CA VAL A 4 -2.05 15.01 -5.55
C VAL A 4 -1.67 14.34 -6.88
N CYS A 5 -2.51 13.43 -7.40
CA CYS A 5 -2.29 12.83 -8.73
C CYS A 5 -2.20 13.89 -9.83
N LEU A 6 -3.12 14.86 -9.82
CA LEU A 6 -3.14 15.94 -10.82
C LEU A 6 -1.91 16.85 -10.73
N LYS A 7 -1.49 17.20 -9.50
CA LYS A 7 -0.30 18.03 -9.27
C LYS A 7 0.99 17.34 -9.71
N LEU A 8 1.14 16.05 -9.39
CA LEU A 8 2.34 15.28 -9.69
C LEU A 8 2.35 14.74 -11.12
N ARG A 9 1.19 14.70 -11.80
CA ARG A 9 0.98 14.09 -13.12
C ARG A 9 1.44 12.62 -13.18
N VAL A 10 1.06 11.84 -12.17
CA VAL A 10 1.36 10.40 -12.10
C VAL A 10 0.11 9.59 -11.72
N SER A 11 0.15 8.28 -11.96
CA SER A 11 -0.95 7.37 -11.64
C SER A 11 -1.25 7.34 -10.14
N ARG A 12 -2.47 6.96 -9.76
CA ARG A 12 -2.86 6.79 -8.36
C ARG A 12 -1.93 5.81 -7.63
N SER A 13 -1.62 4.70 -8.26
CA SER A 13 -0.67 3.70 -7.78
C SER A 13 0.71 4.30 -7.50
N SER A 14 1.26 5.08 -8.44
CA SER A 14 2.51 5.83 -8.25
C SER A 14 2.45 6.77 -7.04
N VAL A 15 1.35 7.51 -6.88
CA VAL A 15 1.23 8.44 -5.74
C VAL A 15 1.15 7.70 -4.41
N ILE A 16 0.53 6.52 -4.34
CA ILE A 16 0.49 5.73 -3.10
C ILE A 16 1.90 5.29 -2.69
N ILE A 17 2.70 4.79 -3.65
CA ILE A 17 4.11 4.43 -3.42
C ILE A 17 4.90 5.65 -2.92
N LEU A 18 4.71 6.81 -3.56
CA LEU A 18 5.36 8.07 -3.21
C LEU A 18 4.97 8.58 -1.83
N LEU A 19 3.68 8.57 -1.50
CA LEU A 19 3.17 8.98 -0.19
C LEU A 19 3.72 8.08 0.90
N ARG A 20 3.77 6.77 0.68
CA ARG A 20 4.38 5.84 1.63
C ARG A 20 5.86 6.10 1.83
N HIS A 21 6.62 6.37 0.77
CA HIS A 21 8.02 6.78 0.89
C HIS A 21 8.17 8.07 1.72
N CYS A 22 7.14 8.92 1.69
CA CYS A 22 7.08 10.18 2.41
C CYS A 22 6.29 10.10 3.73
N ASN A 23 6.09 8.90 4.30
CA ASN A 23 5.33 8.71 5.54
C ASN A 23 3.98 9.45 5.52
N TRP A 24 3.30 9.39 4.37
CA TRP A 24 2.02 10.04 4.09
C TRP A 24 1.98 11.56 4.28
N ASN A 25 3.15 12.22 4.30
CA ASN A 25 3.28 13.68 4.38
C ASN A 25 3.32 14.29 2.97
N VAL A 26 2.21 14.94 2.59
CA VAL A 26 2.03 15.55 1.27
C VAL A 26 3.00 16.72 1.02
N SER A 27 3.32 17.53 2.04
CA SER A 27 4.27 18.63 1.89
C SER A 27 5.66 18.09 1.56
N MET A 28 6.13 17.12 2.36
CA MET A 28 7.43 16.50 2.13
C MET A 28 7.51 15.77 0.78
N LEU A 29 6.39 15.18 0.34
CA LEU A 29 6.29 14.61 -1.01
C LEU A 29 6.52 15.68 -2.08
N PHE A 30 5.83 16.81 -2.01
CA PHE A 30 6.01 17.90 -2.97
C PHE A 30 7.44 18.44 -2.95
N ASP A 31 8.01 18.69 -1.78
CA ASP A 31 9.38 19.19 -1.64
C ASP A 31 10.38 18.25 -2.33
N LYS A 32 10.34 16.94 -2.01
CA LYS A 32 11.24 15.96 -2.59
C LYS A 32 11.01 15.74 -4.09
N TRP A 33 9.75 15.67 -4.52
CA TRP A 33 9.40 15.38 -5.90
C TRP A 33 9.79 16.50 -6.84
N PHE A 34 9.52 17.75 -6.47
CA PHE A 34 9.84 18.90 -7.32
C PHE A 34 11.33 19.28 -7.28
N GLU A 35 12.07 18.89 -6.24
CA GLU A 35 13.52 19.09 -6.18
C GLU A 35 14.29 18.03 -6.99
N LYS A 36 13.95 16.74 -6.82
CA LYS A 36 14.72 15.60 -7.37
C LYS A 36 13.84 14.48 -7.89
N GLU A 37 12.99 14.77 -8.87
CA GLU A 37 12.02 13.81 -9.41
C GLU A 37 12.69 12.50 -9.87
N ASP A 38 13.75 12.59 -10.69
CA ASP A 38 14.36 11.40 -11.29
C ASP A 38 15.05 10.51 -10.26
N ASP A 39 15.69 11.08 -9.23
CA ASP A 39 16.27 10.32 -8.12
C ASP A 39 15.19 9.56 -7.33
N VAL A 40 14.07 10.23 -7.05
CA VAL A 40 12.92 9.62 -6.36
C VAL A 40 12.34 8.50 -7.20
N ARG A 41 12.16 8.72 -8.51
CA ARG A 41 11.67 7.69 -9.44
C ARG A 41 12.58 6.48 -9.47
N ASN A 42 13.88 6.69 -9.66
CA ASN A 42 14.86 5.60 -9.75
C ASN A 42 14.92 4.79 -8.47
N LYS A 43 14.93 5.47 -7.31
CA LYS A 43 14.92 4.82 -6.00
C LYS A 43 13.67 3.97 -5.77
N LEU A 44 12.52 4.46 -6.20
CA LEU A 44 11.24 3.79 -5.99
C LEU A 44 10.90 2.79 -7.10
N GLY A 45 11.63 2.78 -8.21
CA GLY A 45 11.34 1.93 -9.36
C GLY A 45 10.17 2.42 -10.21
N LEU A 46 9.91 3.73 -10.24
CA LEU A 46 8.85 4.39 -11.00
C LEU A 46 9.37 4.87 -12.37
N PHE A 47 9.92 3.94 -13.14
CA PHE A 47 10.61 4.20 -14.41
C PHE A 47 9.64 4.68 -15.50
N ARG A 48 10.04 5.65 -16.33
CA ARG A 48 9.17 6.24 -17.37
C ARG A 48 9.26 5.53 -18.72
N ASN A 49 10.43 4.97 -19.04
CA ASN A 49 10.74 4.40 -20.35
C ASN A 49 10.70 2.89 -20.26
N VAL A 50 9.51 2.34 -20.16
CA VAL A 50 9.32 0.90 -20.35
C VAL A 50 9.52 0.62 -21.84
N PRO A 51 10.40 -0.32 -22.22
CA PRO A 51 10.47 -0.76 -23.61
C PRO A 51 9.07 -1.17 -24.03
N LEU A 52 8.51 -0.49 -25.04
CA LEU A 52 7.26 -0.93 -25.64
C LEU A 52 7.53 -2.34 -26.17
N VAL A 53 6.83 -3.33 -25.61
CA VAL A 53 6.79 -4.63 -26.26
C VAL A 53 6.17 -4.41 -27.62
N ASP A 54 6.87 -4.91 -28.65
CA ASP A 54 6.38 -4.88 -30.01
C ASP A 54 5.00 -5.54 -30.01
N GLN A 55 3.96 -4.77 -30.31
CA GLN A 55 2.58 -5.26 -30.32
C GLN A 55 2.33 -6.28 -31.45
N SER A 56 3.37 -6.63 -32.21
CA SER A 56 3.37 -7.70 -33.20
C SER A 56 3.66 -9.10 -32.64
N VAL A 57 4.10 -9.23 -31.37
CA VAL A 57 4.39 -10.54 -30.77
C VAL A 57 3.10 -11.21 -30.31
N SER A 58 2.71 -12.31 -30.97
CA SER A 58 1.39 -12.91 -30.81
C SER A 58 1.19 -13.77 -29.53
N SER A 59 2.27 -13.92 -28.76
CA SER A 59 2.31 -14.72 -27.54
C SER A 59 3.56 -14.41 -26.72
N PHE A 60 3.52 -14.71 -25.42
CA PHE A 60 4.70 -14.67 -24.56
C PHE A 60 4.82 -15.96 -23.75
N THR A 61 6.06 -16.34 -23.42
CA THR A 61 6.34 -17.46 -22.51
C THR A 61 6.70 -16.90 -21.14
N CYS A 62 5.96 -17.33 -20.11
CA CYS A 62 6.22 -16.93 -18.73
C CYS A 62 7.51 -17.57 -18.22
N GLU A 63 8.48 -16.78 -17.75
CA GLU A 63 9.76 -17.31 -17.25
C GLU A 63 9.66 -18.04 -15.90
N ILE A 64 8.49 -17.98 -15.23
CA ILE A 64 8.26 -18.65 -13.93
C ILE A 64 7.67 -20.05 -14.12
N CYS A 65 6.61 -20.18 -14.91
CA CYS A 65 5.92 -21.46 -15.13
C CYS A 65 6.23 -22.12 -16.47
N PHE A 66 6.92 -21.41 -17.38
CA PHE A 66 7.23 -21.85 -18.75
C PHE A 66 6.01 -22.11 -19.64
N GLU A 67 4.82 -21.65 -19.23
CA GLU A 67 3.61 -21.68 -20.07
C GLU A 67 3.62 -20.52 -21.08
N THR A 68 3.07 -20.77 -22.27
CA THR A 68 2.88 -19.77 -23.32
C THR A 68 1.44 -19.27 -23.31
N TYR A 69 1.28 -17.95 -23.38
CA TYR A 69 -0.01 -17.27 -23.38
C TYR A 69 -0.17 -16.49 -24.69
N ASP A 70 -1.33 -16.65 -25.35
CA ASP A 70 -1.65 -15.98 -26.61
C ASP A 70 -2.30 -14.59 -26.40
N ASP A 71 -2.28 -13.77 -27.46
CA ASP A 71 -2.60 -12.33 -27.53
C ASP A 71 -3.82 -11.80 -26.79
N GLU A 72 -4.89 -12.59 -26.65
CA GLU A 72 -6.16 -12.06 -26.13
C GLU A 72 -6.10 -11.67 -24.64
N VAL A 73 -4.99 -11.94 -23.96
CA VAL A 73 -4.82 -11.67 -22.52
C VAL A 73 -3.61 -10.78 -22.21
N ILE A 74 -2.78 -10.38 -23.18
CA ILE A 74 -1.43 -9.82 -22.91
C ILE A 74 -1.42 -8.45 -22.20
N ILE A 75 -2.51 -7.68 -22.28
CA ILE A 75 -2.49 -6.24 -21.94
C ILE A 75 -2.56 -5.96 -20.43
N GLU A 76 -2.79 -6.94 -19.55
CA GLU A 76 -3.01 -6.70 -18.11
C GLU A 76 -1.89 -7.19 -17.15
N PHE A 77 -0.74 -7.67 -17.64
CA PHE A 77 0.17 -8.51 -16.82
C PHE A 77 1.65 -8.10 -16.76
N SER A 78 1.95 -6.81 -16.87
CA SER A 78 3.27 -6.27 -16.54
C SER A 78 3.15 -5.13 -15.54
N SER A 79 4.24 -4.85 -14.83
CA SER A 79 4.32 -3.59 -14.08
C SER A 79 4.41 -2.43 -15.07
N ASP A 80 3.66 -1.35 -14.81
CA ASP A 80 3.72 -0.08 -15.56
C ASP A 80 5.13 0.53 -15.66
N PHE A 81 6.10 -0.03 -14.94
CA PHE A 81 7.48 0.47 -14.84
C PHE A 81 8.53 -0.50 -15.43
N CYS A 82 8.17 -1.66 -15.98
CA CYS A 82 9.10 -2.54 -16.71
C CYS A 82 8.44 -3.40 -17.79
N GLY A 83 9.23 -3.91 -18.75
CA GLY A 83 8.74 -4.76 -19.84
C GLY A 83 8.77 -6.26 -19.54
N HIS A 84 8.64 -6.67 -18.27
CA HIS A 84 8.65 -8.08 -17.88
C HIS A 84 7.21 -8.60 -17.68
N PHE A 85 6.92 -9.74 -18.32
CA PHE A 85 5.59 -10.34 -18.36
C PHE A 85 5.59 -11.69 -17.64
N TYR A 86 4.54 -11.93 -16.86
CA TYR A 86 4.32 -13.20 -16.19
C TYR A 86 2.86 -13.58 -16.28
N GLY A 87 2.58 -14.88 -16.28
CA GLY A 87 1.21 -15.38 -16.23
C GLY A 87 0.48 -14.87 -14.97
N ILE A 88 -0.83 -14.65 -15.09
CA ILE A 88 -1.66 -14.12 -14.00
C ILE A 88 -1.58 -14.98 -12.72
N ALA A 89 -1.48 -16.30 -12.89
CA ALA A 89 -1.31 -17.23 -11.77
C ALA A 89 0.04 -17.04 -11.06
N CYS A 90 1.12 -16.80 -11.82
CA CYS A 90 2.45 -16.53 -11.28
C CYS A 90 2.48 -15.19 -10.54
N TRP A 91 1.91 -14.13 -11.12
CA TRP A 91 1.79 -12.84 -10.44
C TRP A 91 0.99 -12.97 -9.15
N ALA A 92 -0.17 -13.63 -9.21
CA ALA A 92 -1.02 -13.78 -8.03
C ALA A 92 -0.34 -14.63 -6.95
N ALA A 93 0.40 -15.69 -7.31
CA ALA A 93 1.19 -16.47 -6.37
C ALA A 93 2.30 -15.61 -5.72
N TYR A 94 3.05 -14.85 -6.53
CA TYR A 94 4.11 -13.96 -6.05
C TYR A 94 3.59 -12.89 -5.08
N VAL A 95 2.47 -12.25 -5.42
CA VAL A 95 1.82 -11.24 -4.56
C VAL A 95 1.30 -11.87 -3.27
N ARG A 96 0.63 -13.04 -3.33
CA ARG A 96 0.11 -13.72 -2.13
C ARG A 96 1.22 -14.18 -1.18
N GLU A 97 2.33 -14.66 -1.73
CA GLU A 97 3.52 -15.02 -0.93
C GLU A 97 4.07 -13.80 -0.21
N SER A 98 4.16 -12.66 -0.91
CA SER A 98 4.60 -11.41 -0.29
C SER A 98 3.66 -10.92 0.81
N ILE A 99 2.35 -11.02 0.61
CA ILE A 99 1.33 -10.68 1.64
C ILE A 99 1.45 -11.60 2.85
N SER A 100 1.74 -12.89 2.64
CA SER A 100 1.78 -13.90 3.71
C SER A 100 3.06 -13.81 4.54
N ASN A 101 4.21 -13.57 3.91
CA ASN A 101 5.51 -13.57 4.57
C ASN A 101 5.94 -12.20 5.09
N ASP A 102 5.56 -11.13 4.40
CA ASP A 102 6.07 -9.79 4.67
C ASP A 102 4.92 -8.79 4.77
N CYS A 103 4.33 -8.74 5.98
CA CYS A 103 3.20 -7.89 6.34
C CYS A 103 3.24 -6.50 5.69
N VAL A 104 4.40 -5.82 5.67
CA VAL A 104 4.52 -4.46 5.12
C VAL A 104 5.34 -4.42 3.83
N GLY A 105 6.21 -5.39 3.59
CA GLY A 105 7.02 -5.46 2.37
C GLY A 105 6.20 -5.69 1.11
N CYS A 106 5.01 -6.32 1.21
CA CYS A 106 4.07 -6.42 0.09
C CYS A 106 3.65 -5.07 -0.48
N LEU A 107 3.71 -4.01 0.31
CA LEU A 107 3.40 -2.67 -0.18
C LEU A 107 4.58 -2.07 -0.97
N SER A 108 5.81 -2.55 -0.77
CA SER A 108 7.03 -2.10 -1.46
C SER A 108 7.53 -3.13 -2.48
N LEU A 109 6.62 -3.96 -2.99
CA LEU A 109 6.89 -5.07 -3.88
C LEU A 109 7.59 -4.62 -5.18
N LYS A 110 8.48 -5.47 -5.69
CA LYS A 110 9.27 -5.24 -6.90
C LYS A 110 8.95 -6.27 -7.96
N CYS A 111 9.32 -5.99 -9.20
CA CYS A 111 9.25 -6.97 -10.27
C CYS A 111 10.02 -8.24 -9.86
N PRO A 112 9.47 -9.45 -10.10
CA PRO A 112 10.14 -10.70 -9.75
C PRO A 112 11.34 -11.03 -10.66
N HIS A 113 11.51 -10.30 -11.78
CA HIS A 113 12.66 -10.50 -12.67
C HIS A 113 13.98 -10.16 -11.95
N PRO A 114 15.00 -11.03 -11.99
CA PRO A 114 16.30 -10.78 -11.37
C PRO A 114 16.93 -9.46 -11.81
N GLY A 115 17.30 -8.62 -10.84
CA GLY A 115 17.92 -7.32 -11.11
C GLY A 115 16.94 -6.22 -11.54
N CYS A 116 15.64 -6.50 -11.71
CA CYS A 116 14.65 -5.48 -12.02
C CYS A 116 14.18 -4.74 -10.76
N GLY A 117 14.46 -3.43 -10.69
CA GLY A 117 14.05 -2.58 -9.57
C GLY A 117 12.64 -1.98 -9.68
N ALA A 118 11.87 -2.34 -10.72
CA ALA A 118 10.58 -1.74 -11.03
C ALA A 118 9.57 -1.98 -9.91
N ALA A 119 8.81 -0.95 -9.56
CA ALA A 119 7.78 -1.06 -8.53
C ALA A 119 6.63 -1.94 -9.01
N VAL A 120 5.96 -2.60 -8.08
CA VAL A 120 4.69 -3.27 -8.32
C VAL A 120 3.66 -2.59 -7.41
N GLY A 121 2.68 -1.93 -8.02
CA GLY A 121 1.71 -1.10 -7.33
C GLY A 121 0.30 -1.70 -7.28
N GLU A 122 -0.66 -0.93 -6.77
CA GLU A 122 -2.05 -1.39 -6.60
C GLU A 122 -2.75 -1.71 -7.93
N ASP A 123 -2.29 -1.10 -9.01
CA ASP A 123 -2.69 -1.30 -10.40
C ASP A 123 -2.46 -2.73 -10.87
N LEU A 124 -1.39 -3.40 -10.44
CA LEU A 124 -1.15 -4.81 -10.73
C LEU A 124 -1.63 -5.72 -9.60
N ILE A 125 -1.42 -5.32 -8.34
CA ILE A 125 -1.73 -6.16 -7.17
C ILE A 125 -3.22 -6.44 -7.04
N LEU A 126 -4.08 -5.42 -7.19
CA LEU A 126 -5.51 -5.61 -6.97
C LEU A 126 -6.18 -6.47 -8.04
N PRO A 127 -5.87 -6.32 -9.35
CA PRO A 127 -6.42 -7.21 -10.38
C PRO A 127 -5.99 -8.67 -10.22
N VAL A 128 -4.71 -8.95 -9.95
CA VAL A 128 -4.23 -10.34 -9.86
C VAL A 128 -4.83 -11.09 -8.65
N LEU A 129 -5.19 -10.35 -7.59
CA LEU A 129 -5.91 -10.89 -6.43
C LEU A 129 -7.42 -10.99 -6.65
N ALA A 130 -8.02 -10.26 -7.60
CA ALA A 130 -9.45 -10.31 -7.89
C ALA A 130 -9.89 -11.54 -8.70
N THR A 131 -8.93 -12.32 -9.22
CA THR A 131 -9.14 -13.47 -10.11
C THR A 131 -9.91 -14.64 -9.49
N LYS A 132 -9.95 -14.74 -8.15
CA LYS A 132 -10.64 -15.81 -7.42
C LYS A 132 -11.80 -15.26 -6.59
N ALA A 133 -12.88 -14.87 -7.27
CA ALA A 133 -14.13 -14.38 -6.69
C ALA A 133 -14.01 -13.06 -5.90
N ASN A 134 -15.14 -12.35 -5.77
CA ASN A 134 -15.23 -11.00 -5.18
C ASN A 134 -14.90 -10.91 -3.66
N ASN A 135 -14.14 -11.84 -3.10
CA ASN A 135 -13.81 -11.89 -1.68
C ASN A 135 -12.48 -12.60 -1.40
N ASP A 136 -11.43 -12.34 -2.21
CA ASP A 136 -10.09 -12.86 -1.91
C ASP A 136 -9.59 -12.24 -0.58
N PRO A 137 -9.32 -13.05 0.46
CA PRO A 137 -8.88 -12.56 1.77
C PRO A 137 -7.55 -11.80 1.68
N ASP A 138 -6.70 -12.08 0.70
CA ASP A 138 -5.40 -11.42 0.56
C ASP A 138 -5.56 -9.99 0.02
N LYS A 139 -6.60 -9.71 -0.78
CA LYS A 139 -6.96 -8.34 -1.17
C LYS A 139 -7.34 -7.49 0.05
N ALA A 140 -8.11 -8.08 0.98
CA ALA A 140 -8.48 -7.43 2.22
C ALA A 140 -7.25 -7.17 3.11
N LYS A 141 -6.35 -8.17 3.24
CA LYS A 141 -5.08 -8.01 3.97
C LYS A 141 -4.21 -6.91 3.38
N TYR A 142 -4.00 -6.89 2.07
CA TYR A 142 -3.23 -5.83 1.39
C TYR A 142 -3.81 -4.44 1.69
N SER A 143 -5.13 -4.29 1.58
CA SER A 143 -5.83 -3.04 1.89
C SER A 143 -5.66 -2.64 3.36
N GLN A 144 -5.70 -3.61 4.28
CA GLN A 144 -5.47 -3.40 5.70
C GLN A 144 -4.02 -2.97 5.98
N TYR A 145 -3.03 -3.58 5.33
CA TYR A 145 -1.62 -3.18 5.46
C TYR A 145 -1.39 -1.76 4.96
N LEU A 146 -2.01 -1.39 3.83
CA LEU A 146 -1.94 -0.03 3.30
C LEU A 146 -2.53 0.99 4.29
N LEU A 147 -3.70 0.67 4.87
CA LEU A 147 -4.33 1.50 5.89
C LEU A 147 -3.46 1.60 7.16
N ARG A 148 -2.85 0.49 7.60
CA ARG A 148 -1.87 0.45 8.71
C ARG A 148 -0.70 1.38 8.49
N SER A 149 -0.13 1.41 7.28
CA SER A 149 0.90 2.38 6.93
C SER A 149 0.40 3.82 7.07
N TYR A 150 -0.80 4.13 6.56
CA TYR A 150 -1.38 5.47 6.63
C TYR A 150 -1.67 5.96 8.06
N VAL A 151 -2.17 5.07 8.93
CA VAL A 151 -2.50 5.40 10.32
C VAL A 151 -1.25 5.56 11.17
N LYS A 152 -0.26 4.67 10.99
CA LYS A 152 1.01 4.72 11.74
C LYS A 152 1.71 6.07 11.59
N ASP A 153 1.67 6.65 10.38
CA ASP A 153 2.38 7.89 10.09
C ASP A 153 1.55 9.16 10.34
N SER A 154 0.37 9.04 10.96
CA SER A 154 -0.53 10.16 11.26
C SER A 154 -0.04 11.11 12.37
N LYS A 155 1.18 10.93 12.89
CA LYS A 155 1.77 11.71 14.01
C LYS A 155 0.84 11.77 15.23
N GLY A 156 0.16 10.66 15.53
CA GLY A 156 -0.75 10.55 16.67
C GLY A 156 -2.17 11.10 16.44
N LYS A 157 -2.46 11.64 15.25
CA LYS A 157 -3.82 12.10 14.89
C LYS A 157 -4.79 10.97 14.61
N ARG A 158 -4.31 9.74 14.39
CA ARG A 158 -5.16 8.56 14.20
C ARG A 158 -4.59 7.40 14.98
N LYS A 159 -5.45 6.62 15.64
CA LYS A 159 -5.05 5.37 16.29
C LYS A 159 -6.02 4.24 15.95
N TRP A 160 -5.48 3.03 16.02
CA TRP A 160 -6.22 1.78 15.86
C TRP A 160 -7.09 1.51 17.08
N CYS A 161 -8.29 1.03 16.84
CA CYS A 161 -9.14 0.51 17.90
C CYS A 161 -8.58 -0.82 18.43
N LEU A 162 -8.42 -0.95 19.75
CA LEU A 162 -7.79 -2.10 20.39
C LEU A 162 -8.68 -3.36 20.44
N LEU A 163 -10.00 -3.19 20.53
CA LEU A 163 -10.93 -4.32 20.78
C LEU A 163 -11.18 -5.22 19.55
N MET A 164 -11.01 -4.68 18.34
CA MET A 164 -11.30 -5.39 17.10
C MET A 164 -10.09 -5.35 16.18
N ALA A 165 -9.04 -6.12 16.52
CA ALA A 165 -7.88 -6.51 15.68
C ALA A 165 -7.35 -5.48 14.64
N GLY A 166 -7.54 -4.17 14.85
CA GLY A 166 -7.27 -3.13 13.86
C GLY A 166 -8.21 -3.11 12.65
N ASP A 167 -9.53 -3.26 12.82
CA ASP A 167 -10.54 -3.07 11.76
C ASP A 167 -11.10 -1.63 11.73
N TYR A 168 -11.05 -0.93 12.86
CA TYR A 168 -11.52 0.45 12.99
C TYR A 168 -10.39 1.40 13.36
N VAL A 169 -10.40 2.59 12.76
CA VAL A 169 -9.47 3.68 13.00
C VAL A 169 -10.25 4.86 13.57
N VAL A 170 -9.76 5.43 14.67
CA VAL A 170 -10.33 6.64 15.26
C VAL A 170 -9.47 7.84 14.85
N ASP A 171 -10.12 8.87 14.28
CA ASP A 171 -9.48 10.14 13.91
C ASP A 171 -9.66 11.17 15.04
N PHE A 172 -8.55 11.80 15.45
CA PHE A 172 -8.49 12.75 16.55
C PHE A 172 -8.78 14.16 16.00
N ILE A 173 -10.06 14.43 15.73
CA ILE A 173 -10.52 15.74 15.27
C ILE A 173 -10.71 16.63 16.50
N GLY A 174 -9.67 17.36 16.93
CA GLY A 174 -9.78 18.34 18.02
C GLY A 174 -8.58 18.48 18.96
N GLY A 175 -7.53 17.67 18.80
CA GLY A 175 -6.36 17.68 19.69
C GLY A 175 -6.54 16.78 20.92
N TYR A 176 -5.46 16.59 21.66
CA TYR A 176 -5.44 15.78 22.87
C TYR A 176 -6.18 16.52 23.99
N GLY A 177 -7.32 15.98 24.43
CA GLY A 177 -8.08 16.42 25.59
C GLY A 177 -8.42 15.23 26.48
N THR A 178 -8.67 15.49 27.77
CA THR A 178 -8.98 14.52 28.84
C THR A 178 -10.26 13.70 28.66
N SER A 179 -10.85 13.73 27.46
CA SER A 179 -12.10 13.06 27.13
C SER A 179 -11.81 11.70 26.49
N ASP A 180 -12.45 10.67 27.00
CA ASP A 180 -12.41 9.33 26.44
C ASP A 180 -13.10 9.30 25.07
N LEU A 181 -12.47 8.65 24.10
CA LEU A 181 -13.00 8.55 22.74
C LEU A 181 -13.76 7.23 22.59
N SER A 182 -14.96 7.29 22.01
CA SER A 182 -15.73 6.08 21.68
C SER A 182 -15.52 5.71 20.21
N CYS A 183 -15.01 4.50 19.96
CA CYS A 183 -15.00 3.90 18.63
C CYS A 183 -16.42 3.51 18.20
N LEU A 184 -16.66 3.30 16.90
CA LEU A 184 -17.93 2.75 16.38
C LEU A 184 -18.27 1.37 16.96
N CYS A 185 -17.27 0.60 17.40
CA CYS A 185 -17.48 -0.64 18.13
C CYS A 185 -17.83 -0.44 19.62
N SER A 186 -18.13 0.81 20.03
CA SER A 186 -18.41 1.23 21.41
C SER A 186 -17.25 1.13 22.40
N TYR A 187 -16.07 0.65 21.96
CA TYR A 187 -14.87 0.64 22.80
C TYR A 187 -14.40 2.06 23.12
N ARG A 188 -14.13 2.32 24.40
CA ARG A 188 -13.61 3.61 24.88
C ARG A 188 -12.17 3.47 25.35
N PHE A 189 -11.32 4.37 24.91
CA PHE A 189 -9.91 4.40 25.30
C PHE A 189 -9.44 5.82 25.54
N CYS A 190 -8.40 5.92 26.36
CA CYS A 190 -7.79 7.18 26.70
C CYS A 190 -7.08 7.77 25.47
N SER A 191 -7.38 9.03 25.16
CA SER A 191 -6.80 9.76 24.03
C SER A 191 -5.28 9.93 24.15
N ASN A 192 -4.76 9.90 25.39
CA ASN A 192 -3.37 10.18 25.73
C ASN A 192 -2.49 8.92 25.79
N CYS A 193 -2.88 7.90 26.57
CA CYS A 193 -2.07 6.67 26.72
C CYS A 193 -2.53 5.48 25.85
N HIS A 194 -3.71 5.55 25.22
CA HIS A 194 -4.39 4.44 24.50
C HIS A 194 -4.79 3.22 25.30
N GLU A 195 -4.63 3.22 26.62
CA GLU A 195 -5.21 2.17 27.43
C GLU A 195 -6.72 2.37 27.56
N GLU A 196 -7.39 1.40 28.18
CA GLU A 196 -8.80 1.47 28.50
C GLU A 196 -9.16 2.82 29.14
N SER A 197 -10.32 3.35 28.75
CA SER A 197 -10.90 4.58 29.29
C SER A 197 -10.82 4.58 30.81
N HIS A 198 -10.04 5.51 31.33
CA HIS A 198 -9.73 5.59 32.75
C HIS A 198 -10.06 6.96 33.33
N SER A 199 -10.83 7.80 32.62
CA SER A 199 -11.31 9.07 33.17
C SER A 199 -12.13 8.82 34.44
N PRO A 200 -11.92 9.57 35.53
CA PRO A 200 -11.10 10.78 35.65
C PRO A 200 -9.65 10.56 36.13
N VAL A 201 -9.18 9.32 36.22
CA VAL A 201 -7.82 8.97 36.68
C VAL A 201 -6.80 9.43 35.65
N ASN A 202 -5.66 9.98 36.10
CA ASN A 202 -4.56 10.37 35.21
C ASN A 202 -3.81 9.13 34.70
N CYS A 203 -3.28 9.21 33.48
CA CYS A 203 -2.54 8.11 32.83
C CYS A 203 -1.36 7.59 33.68
N ASP A 204 -0.70 8.48 34.43
CA ASP A 204 0.47 8.13 35.24
C ASP A 204 0.11 7.18 36.39
N THR A 205 -1.12 7.22 36.88
CA THR A 205 -1.57 6.38 38.00
C THR A 205 -2.04 5.00 37.54
N THR A 206 -2.44 4.87 36.27
CA THR A 206 -2.89 3.61 35.66
C THR A 206 -1.76 2.68 35.23
N GLN A 207 -0.52 3.18 35.07
CA GLN A 207 0.65 2.36 34.68
C GLN A 207 1.40 1.70 35.85
N SER A 208 0.87 1.82 37.07
CA SER A 208 1.51 1.36 38.31
C SER A 208 0.89 0.09 38.93
N GLY A 209 0.14 -0.70 38.13
CA GLY A 209 -0.52 -1.95 38.55
C GLY A 209 0.09 -3.18 37.90
#